data_AF-A0A1I2L603-F1
#
_entry.id   AF-A0A1I2L603-F1
#
_cell.length_a   1.000
_cell.length_b   1.000
_cell.length_c   1.000
_cell.angle_alpha   90.00
_cell.angle_beta   90.00
_cell.angle_gamma   90.00
#
_symmetry.space_group_name_H-M   'P 1'
#
loop_
_entity.id
_entity.type
_entity.pdbx_description
1 polymer ?
#
loop_
_entity_poly.entity_id
_entity_poly.type
_entity_poly.pdbx_seq_one_letter_code
_entity_poly.pdbx_strand_id
1 'polypeptide(L)'
;MKEKIEQAAAMIRKQSSIHPRIGLILGSGLGVLADEIEEAVVIPYAKIPHFPVSTVEGHAGRLVLGRLEGQAVVAMQGRFHLYEGYSLEEVTFPIRVMKRLGVETVLITNAAGGINESFQAGDLMLIRDHINFMFRNPLVGPNDPELGDRFPDMTEAYDADLRRLAKKVAEKLGIDLKEGVYAAMLGPSYETPAEIRMLRTVGGDAVGMSTVPEVIVARHAGIRVLGLSCIANMAAGILPQPLSHEEVMETAERVKETFLRLVKGILRELPGEGE
;
A
#
# COMPACT_ATOMS: atom_id res chain seq x y z
N MET A 1 14.00 -18.34 -2.71
CA MET A 1 12.75 -17.59 -2.47
C MET A 1 11.67 -18.46 -1.82
N LYS A 2 11.17 -19.52 -2.47
CA LYS A 2 10.12 -20.42 -1.94
C LYS A 2 10.30 -20.87 -0.49
N GLU A 3 11.47 -21.41 -0.16
CA GLU A 3 11.73 -21.89 1.21
C GLU A 3 11.63 -20.76 2.25
N LYS A 4 12.14 -19.56 1.95
CA LYS A 4 11.98 -18.38 2.82
C LYS A 4 10.51 -18.06 3.04
N ILE A 5 9.71 -18.07 1.97
CA ILE A 5 8.26 -17.80 2.00
C ILE A 5 7.56 -18.85 2.90
N GLU A 6 7.84 -20.14 2.71
CA GLU A 6 7.24 -21.21 3.52
C GLU A 6 7.61 -21.09 5.00
N GLN A 7 8.88 -20.79 5.32
CA GLN A 7 9.32 -20.63 6.70
C GLN A 7 8.60 -19.47 7.39
N ALA A 8 8.48 -18.32 6.71
CA ALA A 8 7.74 -17.17 7.23
C ALA A 8 6.25 -17.47 7.41
N ALA A 9 5.60 -18.03 6.38
CA ALA A 9 4.17 -18.36 6.41
C ALA A 9 3.85 -19.43 7.47
N ALA A 10 4.70 -20.45 7.63
CA ALA A 10 4.52 -21.48 8.64
C ALA A 10 4.69 -20.93 10.06
N MET A 11 5.59 -19.97 10.28
CA MET A 11 5.70 -19.30 11.57
C MET A 11 4.42 -18.52 11.89
N ILE A 12 3.91 -17.74 10.93
CA ILE A 12 2.69 -16.95 11.11
C ILE A 12 1.48 -17.86 11.40
N ARG A 13 1.31 -18.96 10.65
CA ARG A 13 0.24 -19.95 10.86
C ARG A 13 0.29 -20.64 12.22
N LYS A 14 1.47 -20.73 12.86
CA LYS A 14 1.58 -21.27 14.24
C LYS A 14 1.03 -20.30 15.28
N GLN A 15 0.96 -19.01 14.97
CA GLN A 15 0.51 -17.97 15.90
C GLN A 15 -0.99 -17.66 15.75
N SER A 16 -1.60 -17.99 14.61
CA SER A 16 -2.99 -17.67 14.33
C SER A 16 -3.68 -18.75 13.50
N SER A 17 -4.95 -19.03 13.84
CA SER A 17 -5.85 -19.87 13.04
C SER A 17 -6.60 -19.08 11.96
N ILE A 18 -6.41 -17.76 11.88
CA ILE A 18 -7.04 -16.91 10.86
C ILE A 18 -6.42 -17.22 9.50
N HIS A 19 -7.29 -17.39 8.49
CA HIS A 19 -6.91 -17.61 7.09
C HIS A 19 -7.26 -16.34 6.29
N PRO A 20 -6.35 -15.35 6.24
CA PRO A 20 -6.69 -14.06 5.66
C PRO A 20 -6.83 -14.15 4.13
N ARG A 21 -7.94 -13.61 3.61
CA ARG A 21 -8.14 -13.42 2.16
C ARG A 21 -7.79 -12.00 1.70
N ILE A 22 -7.75 -11.05 2.65
CA ILE A 22 -7.45 -9.65 2.39
C ILE A 22 -6.16 -9.24 3.11
N GLY A 23 -5.22 -8.69 2.35
CA GLY A 23 -4.02 -8.03 2.88
C GLY A 23 -4.22 -6.53 2.95
N LEU A 24 -3.78 -5.90 4.04
CA LEU A 24 -3.74 -4.45 4.19
C LEU A 24 -2.28 -4.02 4.32
N ILE A 25 -1.84 -3.03 3.53
CA ILE A 25 -0.53 -2.42 3.73
C ILE A 25 -0.74 -0.96 4.11
N LEU A 26 -0.47 -0.66 5.38
CA LEU A 26 -0.77 0.62 6.00
C LEU A 26 0.50 1.49 5.97
N GLY A 27 0.42 2.57 5.19
CA GLY A 27 1.49 3.56 5.10
C GLY A 27 1.58 4.50 6.31
N SER A 28 2.48 5.48 6.20
CA SER A 28 2.74 6.49 7.23
C SER A 28 1.45 7.19 7.65
N GLY A 29 1.19 7.27 8.96
CA GLY A 29 -0.01 7.88 9.54
C GLY A 29 -1.30 7.05 9.44
N LEU A 30 -1.30 5.93 8.71
CA LEU A 30 -2.50 5.10 8.45
C LEU A 30 -2.51 3.78 9.24
N GLY A 31 -1.46 3.55 10.04
CA GLY A 31 -1.28 2.32 10.82
C GLY A 31 -2.38 2.04 11.85
N VAL A 32 -3.08 3.08 12.30
CA VAL A 32 -4.15 3.03 13.30
C VAL A 32 -5.32 2.10 12.91
N LEU A 33 -5.52 1.84 11.62
CA LEU A 33 -6.54 0.88 11.18
C LEU A 33 -6.27 -0.53 11.71
N ALA A 34 -5.00 -0.91 11.89
CA ALA A 34 -4.67 -2.23 12.43
C ALA A 34 -5.03 -2.38 13.91
N ASP A 35 -5.21 -1.28 14.64
CA ASP A 35 -5.66 -1.31 16.04
C ASP A 35 -7.16 -1.61 16.18
N GLU A 36 -7.93 -1.49 15.09
CA GLU A 36 -9.35 -1.84 15.04
C GLU A 36 -9.61 -3.29 14.61
N ILE A 37 -8.55 -4.07 14.37
CA ILE A 37 -8.68 -5.49 14.03
C ILE A 37 -9.12 -6.26 15.28
N GLU A 38 -10.26 -6.92 15.19
CA GLU A 38 -10.82 -7.79 16.21
C GLU A 38 -10.13 -9.15 16.22
N GLU A 39 -10.12 -9.82 17.38
CA GLU A 39 -9.47 -11.13 17.56
C GLU A 39 -7.99 -11.12 17.13
N ALA A 40 -7.33 -9.97 17.32
CA ALA A 40 -6.02 -9.71 16.73
C ALA A 40 -4.90 -10.59 17.30
N VAL A 41 -4.14 -11.20 16.40
CA VAL A 41 -2.81 -11.76 16.65
C VAL A 41 -1.77 -10.79 16.10
N VAL A 42 -0.98 -10.20 17.00
CA VAL A 42 0.04 -9.21 16.68
C VAL A 42 1.43 -9.84 16.71
N ILE A 43 2.14 -9.81 15.59
CA ILE A 43 3.45 -10.43 15.41
C ILE A 43 4.46 -9.36 14.99
N PRO A 44 5.45 -9.01 15.85
CA PRO A 44 6.54 -8.11 15.45
C PRO A 44 7.30 -8.67 14.24
N TYR A 45 7.67 -7.82 13.28
CA TYR A 45 8.39 -8.25 12.07
C TYR A 45 9.69 -8.99 12.39
N ALA A 46 10.42 -8.55 13.43
CA ALA A 46 11.65 -9.20 13.88
C ALA A 46 11.48 -10.66 14.33
N LYS A 47 10.25 -11.12 14.61
CA LYS A 47 9.98 -12.53 14.93
C LYS A 47 9.65 -13.36 13.70
N ILE A 48 9.41 -12.73 12.54
CA ILE A 48 9.07 -13.39 11.28
C ILE A 48 10.36 -13.66 10.50
N PRO A 49 10.69 -14.94 10.21
CA PRO A 49 11.87 -15.27 9.43
C PRO A 49 11.92 -14.48 8.12
N HIS A 50 13.09 -13.92 7.80
CA HIS A 50 13.38 -13.16 6.57
C HIS A 50 12.62 -11.84 6.40
N PHE A 51 11.79 -11.42 7.37
CA PHE A 51 11.19 -10.09 7.31
C PHE A 51 12.24 -9.01 7.64
N PRO A 52 12.23 -7.89 6.91
CA PRO A 52 12.92 -6.68 7.33
C PRO A 52 12.31 -6.06 8.59
N VAL A 53 12.95 -5.01 9.10
CA VAL A 53 12.47 -4.22 10.23
C VAL A 53 12.17 -2.81 9.73
N SER A 54 11.05 -2.22 10.12
CA SER A 54 10.76 -0.83 9.74
C SER A 54 11.61 0.13 10.56
N THR A 55 12.28 1.09 9.91
CA THR A 55 13.11 2.10 10.58
C THR A 55 12.53 3.52 10.53
N VAL A 56 11.48 3.72 9.72
CA VAL A 56 10.80 5.00 9.51
C VAL A 56 9.84 5.30 10.66
N GLU A 57 9.80 6.56 11.13
CA GLU A 57 8.85 7.02 12.13
C GLU A 57 7.39 6.82 11.69
N GLY A 58 6.52 6.46 12.63
CA GLY A 58 5.13 6.12 12.34
C GLY A 58 4.90 4.69 11.79
N HIS A 59 5.95 3.89 11.59
CA HIS A 59 5.84 2.47 11.20
C HIS A 59 6.06 1.56 12.41
N ALA A 60 4.98 0.98 12.94
CA ALA A 60 5.03 0.16 14.16
C ALA A 60 5.84 -1.15 14.01
N GLY A 61 6.07 -1.63 12.78
CA GLY A 61 6.93 -2.77 12.51
C GLY A 61 6.32 -4.12 12.94
N ARG A 62 4.99 -4.29 12.76
CA ARG A 62 4.26 -5.49 13.17
C ARG A 62 3.20 -5.92 12.17
N LEU A 63 3.02 -7.23 12.07
CA LEU A 63 1.99 -7.88 11.27
C LEU A 63 0.79 -8.22 12.18
N VAL A 64 -0.41 -7.82 11.79
CA VAL A 64 -1.63 -8.00 12.60
C VAL A 64 -2.62 -8.86 11.82
N LEU A 65 -2.99 -10.02 12.35
CA LEU A 65 -4.01 -10.90 11.75
C LEU A 65 -5.27 -10.87 12.61
N GLY A 66 -6.44 -10.91 12.00
CA GLY A 66 -7.70 -10.97 12.74
C GLY A 66 -8.90 -10.72 11.85
N ARG A 67 -9.97 -10.18 12.42
CA ARG A 67 -11.18 -9.80 11.70
C ARG A 67 -11.36 -8.29 11.68
N LEU A 68 -11.71 -7.75 10.52
CA LEU A 68 -12.04 -6.33 10.38
C LEU A 68 -13.26 -6.22 9.48
N GLU A 69 -14.34 -5.66 10.02
CA GLU A 69 -15.62 -5.56 9.29
C GLU A 69 -16.12 -6.93 8.81
N GLY A 70 -15.98 -7.95 9.66
CA GLY A 70 -16.35 -9.35 9.37
C GLY A 70 -15.35 -10.11 8.48
N GLN A 71 -14.42 -9.42 7.83
CA GLN A 71 -13.45 -10.00 6.90
C GLN A 71 -12.22 -10.53 7.60
N ALA A 72 -11.70 -11.69 7.17
CA ALA A 72 -10.41 -12.21 7.63
C ALA A 72 -9.25 -11.44 6.96
N VAL A 73 -8.50 -10.67 7.75
CA VAL A 73 -7.46 -9.76 7.25
C VAL A 73 -6.08 -10.06 7.82
N VAL A 74 -5.05 -9.69 7.07
CA VAL A 74 -3.68 -9.53 7.56
C VAL A 74 -3.17 -8.13 7.21
N ALA A 75 -2.79 -7.34 8.22
CA ALA A 75 -2.34 -5.98 8.06
C ALA A 75 -0.85 -5.85 8.36
N MET A 76 -0.11 -5.22 7.45
CA MET A 76 1.20 -4.65 7.71
C MET A 76 1.03 -3.27 8.32
N GLN A 77 1.31 -3.15 9.62
CA GLN A 77 1.29 -1.87 10.33
C GLN A 77 2.67 -1.22 10.23
N GLY A 78 2.89 -0.54 9.11
CA GLY A 78 4.18 -0.08 8.64
C GLY A 78 4.72 -0.98 7.53
N ARG A 79 5.37 -0.38 6.54
CA ARG A 79 6.05 -1.05 5.42
C ARG A 79 7.56 -0.80 5.43
N PHE A 80 8.21 -1.25 4.36
CA PHE A 80 9.64 -1.08 4.08
C PHE A 80 9.81 -0.25 2.80
N HIS A 81 10.90 0.51 2.73
CA HIS A 81 11.21 1.36 1.59
C HIS A 81 12.63 1.10 1.08
N LEU A 82 12.84 1.34 -0.21
CA LEU A 82 14.16 1.20 -0.83
C LEU A 82 15.16 2.22 -0.28
N TYR A 83 14.71 3.43 0.07
CA TYR A 83 15.60 4.45 0.64
C TYR A 83 16.13 4.08 2.04
N GLU A 84 15.53 3.09 2.73
CA GLU A 84 16.06 2.54 3.99
C GLU A 84 17.28 1.62 3.75
N GLY A 85 17.63 1.35 2.48
CA GLY A 85 18.73 0.48 2.09
C GLY A 85 18.33 -0.97 1.81
N TYR A 86 17.04 -1.30 1.90
CA TYR A 86 16.52 -2.63 1.58
C TYR A 86 16.55 -2.92 0.09
N SER A 87 16.78 -4.18 -0.25
CA SER A 87 16.57 -4.68 -1.60
C SER A 87 15.07 -4.71 -1.97
N LEU A 88 14.78 -4.72 -3.26
CA LEU A 88 13.41 -4.92 -3.74
C LEU A 88 12.83 -6.29 -3.32
N GLU A 89 13.69 -7.32 -3.23
CA GLU A 89 13.29 -8.63 -2.72
C GLU A 89 12.76 -8.50 -1.29
N GLU A 90 13.49 -7.80 -0.42
CA GLU A 90 13.12 -7.56 0.97
C GLU A 90 11.85 -6.71 1.10
N VAL A 91 11.76 -5.60 0.37
CA VAL A 91 10.58 -4.71 0.40
C VAL A 91 9.30 -5.44 0.00
N THR A 92 9.38 -6.34 -0.97
CA THR A 92 8.21 -7.02 -1.54
C THR A 92 7.99 -8.43 -1.00
N PHE A 93 8.89 -8.94 -0.17
CA PHE A 93 8.78 -10.26 0.47
C PHE A 93 7.44 -10.47 1.20
N PRO A 94 6.90 -9.48 1.95
CA PRO A 94 5.61 -9.65 2.63
C PRO A 94 4.44 -9.96 1.70
N ILE A 95 4.42 -9.43 0.47
CA ILE A 95 3.37 -9.74 -0.51
C ILE A 95 3.40 -11.23 -0.87
N ARG A 96 4.60 -11.81 -1.05
CA ARG A 96 4.75 -13.24 -1.34
C ARG A 96 4.29 -14.10 -0.17
N VAL A 97 4.56 -13.66 1.05
CA VAL A 97 4.08 -14.34 2.27
C VAL A 97 2.57 -14.20 2.42
N MET A 98 1.99 -13.03 2.18
CA MET A 98 0.54 -12.83 2.13
C MET A 98 -0.13 -13.75 1.12
N LYS A 99 0.40 -13.83 -0.12
CA LYS A 99 -0.08 -14.79 -1.12
C LYS A 99 -0.08 -16.20 -0.57
N ARG A 100 1.02 -16.60 0.08
CA ARG A 100 1.15 -17.96 0.62
C ARG A 100 0.18 -18.23 1.78
N LEU A 101 -0.18 -17.22 2.56
CA LEU A 101 -1.17 -17.30 3.62
C LEU A 101 -2.61 -17.45 3.10
N GLY A 102 -2.87 -17.13 1.83
CA GLY A 102 -4.18 -17.23 1.20
C GLY A 102 -4.76 -15.88 0.75
N VAL A 103 -3.99 -14.79 0.83
CA VAL A 103 -4.47 -13.47 0.40
C VAL A 103 -4.69 -13.45 -1.11
N GLU A 104 -5.86 -12.97 -1.50
CA GLU A 104 -6.32 -12.83 -2.89
C GLU A 104 -6.48 -11.37 -3.28
N THR A 105 -6.74 -10.49 -2.31
CA THR A 105 -6.91 -9.05 -2.51
C THR A 105 -6.02 -8.26 -1.56
N VAL A 106 -5.32 -7.23 -2.05
CA VAL A 106 -4.54 -6.31 -1.22
C VAL A 106 -5.07 -4.90 -1.37
N LEU A 107 -5.37 -4.26 -0.23
CA LEU A 107 -5.58 -2.82 -0.15
C LEU A 107 -4.26 -2.18 0.27
N ILE A 108 -3.69 -1.38 -0.61
CA ILE A 108 -2.40 -0.74 -0.41
C ILE A 108 -2.56 0.76 -0.25
N THR A 109 -1.96 1.30 0.81
CA THR A 109 -2.16 2.70 1.19
C THR A 109 -0.85 3.44 1.38
N ASN A 110 -0.78 4.71 1.01
CA ASN A 110 0.42 5.52 1.20
C ASN A 110 0.07 6.99 1.47
N ALA A 111 1.05 7.72 2.01
CA ALA A 111 1.09 9.17 1.93
C ALA A 111 1.78 9.58 0.62
N ALA A 112 1.30 10.65 0.00
CA ALA A 112 1.82 11.16 -1.27
C ALA A 112 1.80 12.70 -1.32
N GLY A 113 2.71 13.28 -2.10
CA GLY A 113 2.67 14.68 -2.49
C GLY A 113 1.72 14.88 -3.68
N GLY A 114 0.79 15.84 -3.59
CA GLY A 114 -0.13 16.16 -4.68
C GLY A 114 0.57 16.92 -5.81
N ILE A 115 0.62 16.35 -7.01
CA ILE A 115 1.14 17.01 -8.22
C ILE A 115 0.01 17.74 -8.94
N ASN A 116 -1.18 17.14 -8.96
CA ASN A 116 -2.36 17.72 -9.59
C ASN A 116 -2.80 18.97 -8.81
N GLU A 117 -2.81 20.13 -9.49
CA GLU A 117 -3.14 21.42 -8.88
C GLU A 117 -4.61 21.54 -8.42
N SER A 118 -5.48 20.62 -8.84
CA SER A 118 -6.86 20.54 -8.34
C SER A 118 -7.00 19.76 -7.03
N PHE A 119 -5.93 19.11 -6.55
CA PHE A 119 -5.91 18.46 -5.26
C PHE A 119 -5.50 19.42 -4.16
N GLN A 120 -5.82 19.04 -2.93
CA GLN A 120 -5.40 19.73 -1.72
C GLN A 120 -4.87 18.72 -0.70
N ALA A 121 -4.04 19.20 0.23
CA ALA A 121 -3.63 18.39 1.37
C ALA A 121 -4.88 17.88 2.11
N GLY A 122 -4.91 16.59 2.40
CA GLY A 122 -6.01 15.85 3.00
C GLY A 122 -6.94 15.15 2.01
N ASP A 123 -6.81 15.40 0.71
CA ASP A 123 -7.58 14.63 -0.27
C ASP A 123 -7.18 13.14 -0.22
N LEU A 124 -8.18 12.28 -0.36
CA LEU A 124 -7.96 10.86 -0.61
C LEU A 124 -8.02 10.64 -2.13
N MET A 125 -7.01 9.96 -2.67
CA MET A 125 -6.92 9.64 -4.09
C MET A 125 -6.94 8.13 -4.29
N LEU A 126 -7.91 7.67 -5.08
CA LEU A 126 -7.92 6.34 -5.67
C LEU A 126 -6.85 6.24 -6.76
N ILE A 127 -5.95 5.26 -6.62
CA ILE A 127 -4.90 5.03 -7.62
C ILE A 127 -5.52 4.26 -8.79
N ARG A 128 -5.63 4.91 -9.96
CA ARG A 128 -6.09 4.23 -11.19
C ARG A 128 -4.96 3.53 -11.94
N ASP A 129 -3.75 4.08 -11.83
CA ASP A 129 -2.55 3.62 -12.52
C ASP A 129 -1.30 4.15 -11.82
N HIS A 130 -0.11 3.70 -12.22
CA HIS A 130 1.15 4.20 -11.71
C HIS A 130 2.22 4.42 -12.77
N ILE A 131 3.22 5.23 -12.41
CA ILE A 131 4.46 5.37 -13.16
C ILE A 131 5.61 4.96 -12.25
N ASN A 132 6.42 3.99 -12.70
CA ASN A 132 7.57 3.53 -11.93
C ASN A 132 8.86 4.30 -12.31
N PHE A 133 9.08 5.43 -11.63
CA PHE A 133 10.34 6.19 -11.71
C PHE A 133 11.35 5.82 -10.62
N MET A 134 11.14 4.71 -9.91
CA MET A 134 12.20 4.15 -9.07
C MET A 134 13.33 3.58 -9.93
N PHE A 135 13.09 3.36 -11.23
CA PHE A 135 14.03 2.73 -12.17
C PHE A 135 14.59 1.41 -11.65
N ARG A 136 13.73 0.67 -10.94
CA ARG A 136 14.00 -0.61 -10.30
C ARG A 136 12.73 -1.44 -10.40
N ASN A 137 12.88 -2.75 -10.60
CA ASN A 137 11.74 -3.66 -10.71
C ASN A 137 12.01 -4.94 -9.88
N PRO A 138 11.09 -5.33 -8.99
CA PRO A 138 11.27 -6.46 -8.07
C PRO A 138 11.32 -7.84 -8.76
N LEU A 139 10.98 -7.91 -10.04
CA LEU A 139 10.97 -9.15 -10.84
C LEU A 139 12.23 -9.32 -11.69
N VAL A 140 13.21 -8.40 -11.58
CA VAL A 140 14.51 -8.55 -12.25
C VAL A 140 15.27 -9.74 -11.63
N GLY A 141 15.72 -10.66 -12.49
CA GLY A 141 16.39 -11.89 -12.09
C GLY A 141 15.75 -13.12 -12.74
N PRO A 142 16.11 -14.34 -12.32
CA PRO A 142 15.42 -15.56 -12.72
C PRO A 142 13.95 -15.57 -12.27
N ASN A 143 13.03 -16.04 -13.12
CA ASN A 143 11.63 -16.21 -12.74
C ASN A 143 11.37 -17.62 -12.20
N ASP A 144 10.53 -17.70 -11.18
CA ASP A 144 9.97 -18.96 -10.69
C ASP A 144 8.50 -19.06 -11.15
N PRO A 145 8.16 -19.98 -12.07
CA PRO A 145 6.84 -20.06 -12.66
C PRO A 145 5.73 -20.40 -11.65
N GLU A 146 6.06 -20.97 -10.48
CA GLU A 146 5.06 -21.20 -9.43
C GLU A 146 4.70 -19.91 -8.66
N LEU A 147 5.54 -18.88 -8.74
CA LEU A 147 5.25 -17.57 -8.13
C LEU A 147 4.48 -16.65 -9.09
N GLY A 148 4.44 -16.97 -10.38
CA GLY A 148 3.74 -16.22 -11.41
C GLY A 148 4.46 -16.16 -12.76
N ASP A 149 3.84 -15.45 -13.68
CA ASP A 149 4.29 -15.36 -15.07
C ASP A 149 5.58 -14.57 -15.23
N ARG A 150 6.41 -14.99 -16.19
CA ARG A 150 7.67 -14.28 -16.52
C ARG A 150 7.43 -12.83 -16.94
N PHE A 151 6.31 -12.56 -17.60
CA PHE A 151 5.94 -11.27 -18.15
C PHE A 151 4.51 -10.93 -17.72
N PRO A 152 4.29 -10.49 -16.48
CA PRO A 152 2.95 -10.17 -16.00
C PRO A 152 2.40 -8.94 -16.71
N ASP A 153 1.13 -9.00 -17.13
CA ASP A 153 0.41 -7.83 -17.64
C ASP A 153 0.13 -6.83 -16.51
N MET A 154 0.30 -5.55 -16.80
CA MET A 154 0.10 -4.44 -15.86
C MET A 154 -1.00 -3.47 -16.31
N THR A 155 -1.74 -3.80 -17.39
CA THR A 155 -2.82 -2.95 -17.94
C THR A 155 -3.90 -2.70 -16.89
N GLU A 156 -4.21 -3.71 -16.08
CA GLU A 156 -5.13 -3.62 -14.94
C GLU A 156 -4.40 -3.91 -13.62
N ALA A 157 -3.28 -3.22 -13.38
CA ALA A 157 -2.54 -3.34 -12.13
C ALA A 157 -3.36 -2.94 -10.90
N TYR A 158 -4.31 -2.02 -11.07
CA TYR A 158 -5.31 -1.65 -10.08
C TYR A 158 -6.69 -2.09 -10.55
N ASP A 159 -7.28 -3.03 -9.81
CA ASP A 159 -8.44 -3.80 -10.23
C ASP A 159 -9.67 -2.89 -10.49
N ALA A 160 -10.26 -2.99 -11.67
CA ALA A 160 -11.33 -2.09 -12.10
C ALA A 160 -12.61 -2.25 -11.25
N ASP A 161 -12.92 -3.46 -10.80
CA ASP A 161 -14.07 -3.72 -9.91
C ASP A 161 -13.84 -3.16 -8.52
N LEU A 162 -12.65 -3.34 -7.95
CA LEU A 162 -12.31 -2.74 -6.65
C LEU A 162 -12.34 -1.22 -6.70
N ARG A 163 -11.89 -0.61 -7.81
CA ARG A 163 -11.98 0.84 -8.01
C ARG A 163 -13.44 1.32 -8.11
N ARG A 164 -14.29 0.62 -8.86
CA ARG A 164 -15.74 0.92 -8.92
C ARG A 164 -16.39 0.82 -7.54
N LEU A 165 -16.05 -0.21 -6.77
CA LEU A 165 -16.54 -0.41 -5.42
C LEU A 165 -16.14 0.75 -4.50
N ALA A 166 -14.86 1.15 -4.52
CA ALA A 166 -14.36 2.26 -3.71
C ALA A 166 -15.07 3.58 -4.01
N LYS A 167 -15.31 3.88 -5.29
CA LYS A 167 -16.09 5.08 -5.70
C LYS A 167 -17.52 5.03 -5.18
N LYS A 168 -18.21 3.90 -5.31
CA LYS A 168 -19.57 3.71 -4.80
C LYS A 168 -19.65 3.89 -3.29
N VAL A 169 -18.67 3.35 -2.56
CA VAL A 169 -18.58 3.52 -1.10
C VAL A 169 -18.31 4.98 -0.73
N ALA A 170 -17.40 5.65 -1.41
CA ALA A 170 -17.12 7.06 -1.18
C ALA A 170 -18.36 7.93 -1.39
N GLU A 171 -19.10 7.71 -2.49
CA GLU A 171 -20.36 8.39 -2.79
C GLU A 171 -21.40 8.18 -1.68
N LYS A 172 -21.62 6.92 -1.24
CA LYS A 172 -22.51 6.59 -0.11
C LYS A 172 -22.12 7.32 1.18
N LEU A 173 -20.83 7.52 1.41
CA LEU A 173 -20.31 8.16 2.62
C LEU A 173 -20.20 9.69 2.52
N GLY A 174 -20.48 10.27 1.34
CA GLY A 174 -20.30 11.70 1.07
C GLY A 174 -18.83 12.13 1.03
N ILE A 175 -17.93 11.23 0.67
CA ILE A 175 -16.48 11.48 0.58
C ILE A 175 -16.15 11.87 -0.86
N ASP A 176 -15.55 13.05 -1.04
CA ASP A 176 -14.99 13.48 -2.33
C ASP A 176 -13.68 12.74 -2.61
N LEU A 177 -13.80 11.53 -3.17
CA LEU A 177 -12.67 10.67 -3.51
C LEU A 177 -12.10 11.07 -4.88
N LYS A 178 -10.87 11.57 -4.91
CA LYS A 178 -10.12 11.85 -6.13
C LYS A 178 -9.71 10.55 -6.83
N GLU A 179 -9.32 10.63 -8.10
CA GLU A 179 -8.73 9.50 -8.82
C GLU A 179 -7.59 9.98 -9.71
N GLY A 180 -6.45 9.28 -9.68
CA GLY A 180 -5.26 9.72 -10.41
C GLY A 180 -4.16 8.67 -10.54
N VAL A 181 -3.08 9.08 -11.19
CA VAL A 181 -1.88 8.27 -11.44
C VAL A 181 -0.83 8.53 -10.36
N TYR A 182 -0.36 7.47 -9.71
CA TYR A 182 0.69 7.55 -8.69
C TYR A 182 2.08 7.39 -9.31
N ALA A 183 2.94 8.39 -9.20
CA ALA A 183 4.34 8.32 -9.59
C ALA A 183 5.21 7.87 -8.41
N ALA A 184 5.90 6.75 -8.57
CA ALA A 184 6.82 6.23 -7.56
C ALA A 184 8.25 6.69 -7.84
N MET A 185 8.86 7.39 -6.88
CA MET A 185 10.26 7.82 -6.87
C MET A 185 11.04 7.07 -5.79
N LEU A 186 12.38 7.04 -5.86
CA LEU A 186 13.18 6.30 -4.88
C LEU A 186 13.30 7.03 -3.53
N GLY A 187 13.42 8.35 -3.52
CA GLY A 187 13.74 9.14 -2.31
C GLY A 187 15.20 8.98 -1.86
N PRO A 188 15.56 9.33 -0.60
CA PRO A 188 14.69 9.92 0.43
C PRO A 188 14.54 11.45 0.30
N SER A 189 15.32 12.11 -0.57
CA SER A 189 15.11 13.53 -0.86
C SER A 189 13.75 13.70 -1.53
N TYR A 190 12.99 14.71 -1.09
CA TYR A 190 11.85 15.20 -1.86
C TYR A 190 12.30 15.68 -3.25
N GLU A 191 11.33 15.78 -4.15
CA GLU A 191 11.56 16.19 -5.52
C GLU A 191 11.89 17.69 -5.58
N THR A 192 12.60 18.08 -6.62
CA THR A 192 12.73 19.47 -7.05
C THR A 192 11.46 19.90 -7.81
N PRO A 193 11.18 21.23 -7.90
CA PRO A 193 10.08 21.71 -8.76
C PRO A 193 10.21 21.31 -10.23
N ALA A 194 11.43 21.08 -10.73
CA ALA A 194 11.66 20.62 -12.10
C ALA A 194 11.23 19.16 -12.29
N GLU A 195 11.54 18.29 -11.32
CA GLU A 195 11.09 16.89 -11.30
C GLU A 195 9.56 16.83 -11.17
N ILE A 196 8.94 17.64 -10.32
CA ILE A 196 7.47 17.69 -10.22
C ILE A 196 6.82 18.13 -11.53
N ARG A 197 7.36 19.16 -12.20
CA ARG A 197 6.87 19.55 -13.54
C ARG A 197 7.03 18.43 -14.57
N MET A 198 8.14 17.69 -14.53
CA MET A 198 8.34 16.52 -15.37
C MET A 198 7.27 15.46 -15.09
N LEU A 199 7.08 15.05 -13.83
CA LEU A 199 6.08 14.07 -13.42
C LEU A 199 4.68 14.47 -13.85
N ARG A 200 4.31 15.74 -13.68
CA ARG A 200 3.04 16.28 -14.17
C ARG A 200 2.90 16.18 -15.68
N THR A 201 3.96 16.52 -16.41
CA THR A 201 3.97 16.50 -17.89
C THR A 201 3.76 15.08 -18.43
N VAL A 202 4.28 14.06 -17.73
CA VAL A 202 4.09 12.65 -18.10
C VAL A 202 2.84 12.02 -17.46
N GLY A 203 1.98 12.81 -16.81
CA GLY A 203 0.66 12.40 -16.35
C GLY A 203 0.57 11.92 -14.91
N GLY A 204 1.57 12.16 -14.06
CA GLY A 204 1.50 11.88 -12.62
C GLY A 204 0.61 12.89 -11.88
N ASP A 205 -0.31 12.38 -11.05
CA ASP A 205 -1.23 13.18 -10.22
C ASP A 205 -0.77 13.27 -8.76
N ALA A 206 -0.05 12.26 -8.27
CA ALA A 206 0.58 12.25 -6.96
C ALA A 206 1.94 11.56 -7.02
N VAL A 207 2.86 11.91 -6.11
CA VAL A 207 4.19 11.30 -6.01
C VAL A 207 4.43 10.72 -4.63
N GLY A 208 5.11 9.58 -4.56
CA GLY A 208 5.62 9.06 -3.31
C GLY A 208 6.71 8.02 -3.49
N MET A 209 7.11 7.38 -2.40
CA MET A 209 8.35 6.59 -2.32
C MET A 209 8.13 5.11 -2.02
N SER A 210 6.93 4.57 -2.30
CA SER A 210 6.54 3.19 -1.95
C SER A 210 5.58 2.58 -2.97
N THR A 211 4.86 1.52 -2.57
CA THR A 211 3.64 1.02 -3.24
C THR A 211 3.87 0.28 -4.55
N VAL A 212 4.53 0.89 -5.53
CA VAL A 212 4.67 0.32 -6.89
C VAL A 212 5.40 -1.04 -6.90
N PRO A 213 6.51 -1.24 -6.15
CA PRO A 213 7.12 -2.57 -6.05
C PRO A 213 6.15 -3.63 -5.49
N GLU A 214 5.40 -3.29 -4.45
CA GLU A 214 4.44 -4.18 -3.80
C GLU A 214 3.29 -4.53 -4.76
N VAL A 215 2.80 -3.56 -5.54
CA VAL A 215 1.78 -3.74 -6.59
C VAL A 215 2.28 -4.70 -7.68
N ILE A 216 3.48 -4.47 -8.21
CA ILE A 216 4.07 -5.34 -9.26
C ILE A 216 4.15 -6.80 -8.77
N VAL A 217 4.60 -7.01 -7.54
CA VAL A 217 4.70 -8.37 -6.97
C VAL A 217 3.34 -8.98 -6.67
N ALA A 218 2.36 -8.17 -6.24
CA ALA A 218 0.99 -8.62 -6.03
C ALA A 218 0.37 -9.09 -7.34
N ARG A 219 0.51 -8.31 -8.42
CA ARG A 219 0.00 -8.68 -9.75
C ARG A 219 0.68 -9.92 -10.31
N HIS A 220 2.00 -10.02 -10.19
CA HIS A 220 2.72 -11.24 -10.53
C HIS A 220 2.22 -12.45 -9.73
N ALA A 221 1.80 -12.28 -8.47
CA ALA A 221 1.24 -13.35 -7.63
C ALA A 221 -0.26 -13.62 -7.90
N GLY A 222 -0.87 -12.95 -8.88
CA GLY A 222 -2.30 -13.05 -9.17
C GLY A 222 -3.20 -12.49 -8.06
N ILE A 223 -2.72 -11.48 -7.32
CA ILE A 223 -3.48 -10.78 -6.28
C ILE A 223 -4.17 -9.56 -6.90
N ARG A 224 -5.45 -9.34 -6.55
CA ARG A 224 -6.21 -8.13 -6.90
C ARG A 224 -5.75 -6.97 -6.04
N VAL A 225 -5.59 -5.78 -6.60
CA VAL A 225 -5.03 -4.63 -5.87
C VAL A 225 -5.98 -3.44 -5.93
N LEU A 226 -6.23 -2.84 -4.77
CA LEU A 226 -6.84 -1.52 -4.62
C LEU A 226 -5.83 -0.57 -3.99
N GLY A 227 -5.55 0.55 -4.64
CA GLY A 227 -4.59 1.54 -4.15
C GLY A 227 -5.27 2.83 -3.69
N LEU A 228 -4.87 3.33 -2.52
CA LEU A 228 -5.34 4.62 -1.99
C LEU A 228 -4.14 5.46 -1.53
N SER A 229 -4.06 6.70 -2.00
CA SER A 229 -3.09 7.68 -1.51
C SER A 229 -3.80 8.73 -0.67
N CYS A 230 -3.25 9.04 0.50
CA CYS A 230 -3.53 10.28 1.22
C CYS A 230 -2.62 11.37 0.66
N ILE A 231 -3.19 12.42 0.07
CA ILE A 231 -2.43 13.60 -0.36
C ILE A 231 -2.02 14.34 0.91
N ALA A 232 -0.85 14.06 1.45
CA ALA A 232 -0.44 14.55 2.76
C ALA A 232 0.09 15.98 2.71
N ASN A 233 0.61 16.38 1.55
CA ASN A 233 1.12 17.70 1.25
C ASN A 233 0.97 17.94 -0.26
N MET A 234 1.10 19.19 -0.71
CA MET A 234 1.31 19.44 -2.15
C MET A 234 2.77 19.22 -2.50
N ALA A 235 3.04 18.73 -3.71
CA ALA A 235 4.39 18.42 -4.15
C ALA A 235 5.25 19.68 -4.32
N ALA A 236 6.57 19.52 -4.36
CA ALA A 236 7.52 20.63 -4.41
C ALA A 236 7.24 21.60 -5.57
N GLY A 237 7.14 22.88 -5.24
CA GLY A 237 6.91 23.95 -6.23
C GLY A 237 5.46 24.08 -6.72
N ILE A 238 4.51 23.31 -6.18
CA ILE A 238 3.07 23.56 -6.38
C ILE A 238 2.60 24.71 -5.49
N LEU A 239 3.00 24.71 -4.22
CA LEU A 239 2.79 25.81 -3.27
C LEU A 239 4.13 26.49 -2.94
N PRO A 240 4.14 27.80 -2.62
CA PRO A 240 5.36 28.56 -2.30
C PRO A 240 5.81 28.33 -0.84
N GLN A 241 5.95 27.07 -0.42
CA GLN A 241 6.35 26.68 0.95
C GLN A 241 7.28 25.47 0.94
N PRO A 242 8.18 25.34 1.92
CA PRO A 242 9.02 24.15 2.08
C PRO A 242 8.18 22.94 2.51
N LEU A 243 8.68 21.73 2.19
CA LEU A 243 8.06 20.46 2.60
C LEU A 243 8.68 19.97 3.90
N SER A 244 7.88 19.35 4.78
CA SER A 244 8.37 18.69 6.00
C SER A 244 7.65 17.36 6.25
N HIS A 245 8.32 16.45 6.96
CA HIS A 245 7.71 15.20 7.41
C HIS A 245 6.61 15.42 8.46
N GLU A 246 6.72 16.49 9.25
CA GLU A 246 5.72 16.87 10.25
C GLU A 246 4.37 17.21 9.61
N GLU A 247 4.36 18.00 8.53
CA GLU A 247 3.14 18.34 7.76
C GLU A 247 2.42 17.08 7.24
N VAL A 248 3.20 16.07 6.83
CA VAL A 248 2.67 14.79 6.37
C VAL A 248 1.93 14.08 7.50
N MET A 249 2.51 14.04 8.70
CA MET A 249 1.92 13.39 9.87
C MET A 249 0.68 14.13 10.39
N GLU A 250 0.73 15.47 10.43
CA GLU A 250 -0.42 16.31 10.82
C GLU A 250 -1.61 16.13 9.87
N THR A 251 -1.36 16.14 8.57
CA THR A 251 -2.42 15.93 7.58
C THR A 251 -2.99 14.52 7.67
N ALA A 252 -2.15 13.51 7.86
CA ALA A 252 -2.61 12.13 8.03
C ALA A 252 -3.54 11.99 9.25
N GLU A 253 -3.19 12.60 10.39
CA GLU A 253 -4.05 12.59 11.58
C GLU A 253 -5.37 13.33 11.34
N ARG A 254 -5.34 14.46 10.62
CA ARG A 254 -6.56 15.22 10.27
C ARG A 254 -7.55 14.41 9.42
N VAL A 255 -7.07 13.55 8.52
CA VAL A 255 -7.94 12.82 7.58
C VAL A 255 -8.17 11.36 7.94
N LYS A 256 -7.55 10.92 9.03
CA LYS A 256 -7.65 9.58 9.60
C LYS A 256 -9.07 9.05 9.69
N GLU A 257 -9.99 9.80 10.29
CA GLU A 257 -11.39 9.34 10.46
C GLU A 257 -12.06 9.07 9.10
N THR A 258 -11.90 9.99 8.15
CA THR A 258 -12.44 9.85 6.78
C THR A 258 -11.84 8.65 6.07
N PHE A 259 -10.52 8.46 6.19
CA PHE A 259 -9.82 7.32 5.62
C PHE A 259 -10.30 5.99 6.22
N LEU A 260 -10.40 5.90 7.55
CA LEU A 260 -10.88 4.71 8.25
C LEU A 260 -12.30 4.37 7.81
N ARG A 261 -13.20 5.37 7.74
CA ARG A 261 -14.58 5.18 7.26
C ARG A 261 -14.62 4.65 5.83
N LEU A 262 -13.78 5.18 4.94
CA LEU A 262 -13.70 4.71 3.55
C LEU A 262 -13.22 3.26 3.47
N VAL A 263 -12.10 2.94 4.12
CA VAL A 263 -11.53 1.57 4.05
C VAL A 263 -12.47 0.56 4.68
N LYS A 264 -13.03 0.85 5.87
CA LYS A 264 -14.02 -0.02 6.52
C LYS A 264 -15.27 -0.20 5.66
N GLY A 265 -15.76 0.87 5.04
CA GLY A 265 -16.88 0.79 4.10
C GLY A 265 -16.58 -0.09 2.88
N ILE A 266 -15.36 -0.03 2.35
CA ILE A 266 -14.90 -0.89 1.25
C ILE A 266 -14.88 -2.35 1.71
N LEU A 267 -14.28 -2.63 2.87
CA LEU A 267 -14.18 -3.99 3.41
C LEU A 267 -15.55 -4.65 3.62
N ARG A 268 -16.54 -3.89 4.11
CA ARG A 268 -17.92 -4.38 4.29
C ARG A 268 -18.59 -4.82 2.98
N GLU A 269 -18.25 -4.19 1.87
CA GLU A 269 -18.90 -4.45 0.58
C GLU A 269 -18.08 -5.39 -0.31
N LEU A 270 -16.93 -5.88 0.18
CA LEU A 270 -16.22 -6.99 -0.46
C LEU A 270 -16.96 -8.31 -0.21
N PRO A 271 -16.96 -9.23 -1.20
CA PRO A 271 -17.56 -10.55 -1.02
C PRO A 271 -16.95 -11.27 0.19
N GLY A 272 -17.81 -11.89 1.00
CA GLY A 272 -17.38 -12.68 2.16
C GLY A 272 -16.75 -14.03 1.77
N GLU A 273 -16.38 -14.81 2.78
CA GLU A 273 -16.01 -16.21 2.58
C GLU A 273 -17.22 -17.01 2.08
N GLY A 274 -17.22 -17.39 0.79
CA GLY A 274 -18.19 -18.34 0.21
C GLY A 274 -19.31 -17.76 -0.66
N GLU A 275 -19.26 -16.46 -1.01
CA GLU A 275 -20.15 -15.81 -1.99
C GLU A 275 -19.50 -15.59 -3.35
#